data_AF-D6BGR4-F1
#
_entry.id   AF-D6BGR4-F1
#
_cell.length_a   1.000
_cell.length_b   1.000
_cell.length_c   1.000
_cell.angle_alpha   90.00
_cell.angle_beta   90.00
_cell.angle_gamma   90.00
#
_symmetry.space_group_name_H-M   'P 1'
#
loop_
_entity.id
_entity.type
_entity.pdbx_description
1 polymer ?
#
loop_
_entity_poly.entity_id
_entity_poly.type
_entity_poly.pdbx_seq_one_letter_code
_entity_poly.pdbx_strand_id
1 'polypeptide(L)'
;MGKKIDVNEIVDKRFKNKIDEEFYVLRYLFKNKTNHCYDIEFIETKNVQMATLNQIRKGTCIDIVQRKKMKRIQTELRLKERNRLVKQPRNQVYIPSNINQINVLSIDLATRSVGIAYSYKGKIVRWKTIKVELDDFRERGYLIVHYIVSVLESSKKIKGAEINLVIIEDTYLGLNSSILAMLSEIRGMLTYNLKKLKIDLLLVPAVFWKNKFDNLPLERKEQKEFMINKFNEFTGKVADSDDVADAYMMLKACLGGVNGK
;
A
#
# COMPACT_ATOMS: atom_id res chain seq x y z
N MET A 1 -17.88 -26.31 -49.64
CA MET A 1 -16.94 -25.26 -50.08
C MET A 1 -17.23 -23.99 -49.28
N GLY A 2 -16.31 -23.54 -48.42
CA GLY A 2 -16.50 -22.29 -47.68
C GLY A 2 -16.49 -21.09 -48.63
N LYS A 3 -17.38 -20.11 -48.42
CA LYS A 3 -17.37 -18.85 -49.18
C LYS A 3 -15.96 -18.26 -49.18
N LYS A 4 -15.41 -17.99 -50.37
CA LYS A 4 -14.15 -17.26 -50.53
C LYS A 4 -14.34 -15.88 -49.90
N ILE A 5 -13.57 -15.57 -48.86
CA ILE A 5 -13.65 -14.26 -48.20
C ILE A 5 -13.08 -13.22 -49.16
N ASP A 6 -13.87 -12.20 -49.49
CA ASP A 6 -13.38 -11.00 -50.15
C ASP A 6 -12.71 -10.11 -49.09
N VAL A 7 -11.39 -9.94 -49.22
CA VAL A 7 -10.59 -9.18 -48.26
C VAL A 7 -10.83 -7.67 -48.36
N ASN A 8 -11.34 -7.18 -49.50
CA ASN A 8 -11.59 -5.75 -49.68
C ASN A 8 -13.00 -5.36 -49.23
N GLU A 9 -13.88 -6.32 -48.93
CA GLU A 9 -15.27 -6.08 -48.54
C GLU A 9 -15.41 -5.13 -47.34
N ILE A 10 -14.45 -5.16 -46.41
CA ILE A 10 -14.51 -4.38 -45.18
C ILE A 10 -13.65 -3.10 -45.21
N VAL A 11 -12.86 -2.89 -46.26
CA VAL A 11 -12.02 -1.70 -46.42
C VAL A 11 -12.91 -0.47 -46.65
N ASP A 12 -12.49 0.69 -46.15
CA ASP A 12 -13.20 1.98 -46.16
C ASP A 12 -14.56 1.97 -45.41
N LYS A 13 -14.85 0.91 -44.66
CA LYS A 13 -16.04 0.83 -43.81
C LYS A 13 -15.75 1.26 -42.38
N ARG A 14 -16.77 1.89 -41.78
CA ARG A 14 -16.81 2.27 -40.38
C ARG A 14 -17.38 1.13 -39.53
N PHE A 15 -16.76 0.89 -38.40
CA PHE A 15 -17.20 -0.07 -37.40
C PHE A 15 -17.24 0.58 -36.03
N LYS A 16 -18.09 0.04 -35.16
CA LYS A 16 -18.16 0.39 -33.74
C LYS A 16 -17.80 -0.84 -32.92
N ASN A 17 -16.94 -0.67 -31.92
CA ASN A 17 -16.60 -1.76 -31.00
C ASN A 17 -17.61 -1.89 -29.86
N LYS A 18 -17.40 -2.87 -28.97
CA LYS A 18 -18.28 -3.15 -27.83
C LYS A 18 -18.34 -2.08 -26.73
N ILE A 19 -17.46 -1.08 -26.80
CA ILE A 19 -17.35 0.01 -25.81
C ILE A 19 -17.60 1.37 -26.47
N ASP A 20 -18.32 1.35 -27.61
CA ASP A 20 -18.73 2.51 -28.38
C ASP A 20 -17.63 3.34 -29.05
N GLU A 21 -16.38 2.85 -29.11
CA GLU A 21 -15.33 3.47 -29.93
C GLU A 21 -15.54 3.13 -31.41
N GLU A 22 -15.33 4.11 -32.27
CA GLU A 22 -15.51 3.96 -33.71
C GLU A 22 -14.18 4.00 -34.46
N PHE A 23 -14.07 3.19 -35.52
CA PHE A 23 -12.87 3.10 -36.33
C PHE A 23 -13.18 2.79 -37.80
N TYR A 24 -12.28 3.22 -38.68
CA TYR A 24 -12.25 2.86 -40.10
C TYR A 24 -11.28 1.72 -40.34
N VAL A 25 -11.59 0.85 -41.31
CA VAL A 25 -10.62 -0.10 -41.87
C VAL A 25 -9.95 0.56 -43.06
N LEU A 26 -8.64 0.80 -42.97
CA LEU A 26 -7.91 1.57 -43.98
C LEU A 26 -7.46 0.71 -45.16
N ARG A 27 -6.88 -0.45 -44.88
CA ARG A 27 -6.36 -1.35 -45.90
C ARG A 27 -6.13 -2.74 -45.37
N TYR A 28 -6.21 -3.72 -46.27
CA TYR A 28 -5.70 -5.06 -46.01
C TYR A 28 -4.18 -5.08 -45.95
N LEU A 29 -3.61 -5.89 -45.05
CA LEU A 29 -2.17 -6.06 -44.89
C LEU A 29 -1.72 -7.43 -45.40
N PHE A 30 -2.07 -8.48 -44.68
CA PHE A 30 -1.66 -9.86 -44.97
C PHE A 30 -2.57 -10.86 -44.26
N LYS A 31 -2.42 -12.14 -44.60
CA LYS A 31 -3.09 -13.25 -43.91
C LYS A 31 -2.11 -13.88 -42.92
N ASN A 32 -2.45 -13.89 -41.63
CA ASN A 32 -1.68 -14.55 -40.58
C ASN A 32 -2.38 -15.87 -40.20
N LYS A 33 -1.77 -17.01 -40.53
CA LYS A 33 -2.35 -18.35 -40.33
C LYS A 33 -3.77 -18.44 -40.92
N THR A 34 -4.79 -18.41 -40.07
CA THR A 34 -6.21 -18.55 -40.45
C THR A 34 -6.97 -17.22 -40.47
N ASN A 35 -6.32 -16.08 -40.26
CA ASN A 35 -6.99 -14.79 -40.07
C ASN A 35 -6.41 -13.68 -40.98
N HIS A 36 -7.24 -12.75 -41.40
CA HIS A 36 -6.83 -11.62 -42.26
C HIS A 36 -6.55 -10.38 -41.39
N CYS A 37 -5.44 -9.68 -41.65
CA CYS A 37 -5.00 -8.51 -40.90
C CYS A 37 -5.21 -7.23 -41.72
N TYR A 38 -5.59 -6.16 -41.03
CA TYR A 38 -5.90 -4.85 -41.61
C TYR A 38 -5.29 -3.75 -40.76
N ASP A 39 -4.96 -2.62 -41.38
CA ASP A 39 -4.79 -1.36 -40.66
C ASP A 39 -6.17 -0.78 -40.35
N ILE A 40 -6.37 -0.35 -39.10
CA ILE A 40 -7.56 0.40 -38.68
C ILE A 40 -7.16 1.75 -38.10
N GLU A 41 -7.99 2.78 -38.29
CA GLU A 41 -7.85 4.10 -37.68
C GLU A 41 -9.03 4.37 -36.74
N PHE A 42 -8.77 4.66 -35.48
CA PHE A 42 -9.80 5.14 -34.56
C PHE A 42 -10.19 6.59 -34.88
N ILE A 43 -11.49 6.86 -35.00
CA ILE A 43 -12.01 8.14 -35.51
C ILE A 43 -11.62 9.30 -34.59
N GLU A 44 -11.80 9.14 -33.29
CA GLU A 44 -11.60 10.18 -32.28
C GLU A 44 -10.13 10.54 -32.08
N THR A 45 -9.26 9.51 -32.04
CA THR A 45 -7.86 9.68 -31.66
C THR A 45 -6.90 9.72 -32.85
N LYS A 46 -7.37 9.33 -34.04
CA LYS A 46 -6.54 9.14 -35.25
C LYS A 46 -5.41 8.12 -35.09
N ASN A 47 -5.49 7.27 -34.07
CA ASN A 47 -4.50 6.23 -33.86
C ASN A 47 -4.70 5.11 -34.87
N VAL A 48 -3.61 4.77 -35.58
CA VAL A 48 -3.57 3.65 -36.51
C VAL A 48 -2.96 2.43 -35.82
N GLN A 49 -3.62 1.28 -35.92
CA GLN A 49 -3.09 0.01 -35.44
C GLN A 49 -3.56 -1.18 -36.29
N MET A 50 -2.83 -2.28 -36.22
CA MET A 50 -3.24 -3.53 -36.87
C MET A 50 -4.37 -4.20 -36.09
N ALA A 51 -5.40 -4.65 -36.80
CA ALA A 51 -6.47 -5.51 -36.28
C ALA A 51 -6.72 -6.71 -37.19
N THR A 52 -7.18 -7.82 -36.62
CA THR A 52 -7.61 -8.98 -37.40
C THR A 52 -9.09 -8.91 -37.77
N LEU A 53 -9.48 -9.56 -38.87
CA LEU A 53 -10.88 -9.65 -39.33
C LEU A 53 -11.81 -10.16 -38.22
N ASN A 54 -11.36 -11.15 -37.44
CA ASN A 54 -12.12 -11.66 -36.31
C ASN A 54 -12.30 -10.62 -35.20
N GLN A 55 -11.30 -9.79 -34.92
CA GLN A 55 -11.45 -8.71 -33.92
C GLN A 55 -12.43 -7.64 -34.41
N ILE A 56 -12.36 -7.28 -35.69
CA ILE A 56 -13.28 -6.31 -36.32
C ILE A 56 -14.71 -6.84 -36.25
N ARG A 57 -14.95 -8.06 -36.74
CA ARG A 57 -16.29 -8.70 -36.74
C ARG A 57 -16.86 -8.93 -35.35
N LYS A 58 -16.02 -9.23 -34.36
CA LYS A 58 -16.45 -9.42 -32.96
C LYS A 58 -16.55 -8.10 -32.19
N GLY A 59 -16.20 -6.96 -32.80
CA GLY A 59 -16.20 -5.65 -32.13
C GLY A 59 -15.21 -5.58 -30.95
N THR A 60 -14.08 -6.29 -31.02
CA THR A 60 -13.07 -6.34 -29.94
C THR A 60 -11.81 -5.53 -30.23
N CYS A 61 -11.79 -4.80 -31.35
CA CYS A 61 -10.76 -3.79 -31.61
C CYS A 61 -10.91 -2.65 -30.60
N ILE A 62 -9.86 -2.37 -29.83
CA ILE A 62 -9.81 -1.27 -28.86
C ILE A 62 -8.60 -0.38 -29.17
N ASP A 63 -8.69 0.91 -28.87
CA ASP A 63 -7.56 1.82 -29.06
C ASP A 63 -6.48 1.55 -28.00
N ILE A 64 -5.48 0.75 -28.36
CA ILE A 64 -4.41 0.33 -27.45
C ILE A 64 -3.51 1.53 -27.12
N VAL A 65 -3.29 2.42 -28.10
CA VAL A 65 -2.41 3.57 -27.96
C VAL A 65 -3.01 4.55 -26.96
N GLN A 66 -4.29 4.89 -27.12
CA GLN A 66 -5.01 5.76 -26.19
C GLN A 66 -5.12 5.15 -24.79
N ARG A 67 -5.40 3.85 -24.68
CA ARG A 67 -5.42 3.17 -23.38
C ARG A 67 -4.07 3.18 -22.67
N LYS A 68 -2.97 2.98 -23.38
CA LYS A 68 -1.61 3.08 -22.82
C LYS A 68 -1.32 4.51 -22.34
N LYS A 69 -1.70 5.52 -23.14
CA LYS A 69 -1.57 6.94 -22.79
C LYS A 69 -2.36 7.27 -21.53
N MET A 70 -3.63 6.86 -21.46
CA MET A 70 -4.49 7.08 -20.29
C MET A 70 -3.96 6.39 -19.03
N LYS A 71 -3.50 5.14 -19.14
CA LYS A 71 -2.85 4.45 -18.01
C LYS A 71 -1.64 5.22 -17.50
N ARG A 72 -0.77 5.69 -18.39
CA ARG A 72 0.40 6.50 -18.02
C ARG A 72 0.01 7.80 -17.31
N ILE A 73 -0.96 8.54 -17.85
CA ILE A 73 -1.46 9.79 -17.23
C ILE A 73 -2.03 9.52 -15.85
N GLN A 74 -2.85 8.47 -15.69
CA GLN A 74 -3.39 8.08 -14.39
C GLN A 74 -2.27 7.74 -13.40
N THR A 75 -1.26 6.99 -13.82
CA THR A 75 -0.08 6.69 -12.99
C THR A 75 0.65 7.97 -12.58
N GLU A 76 0.89 8.90 -13.50
CA GLU A 76 1.57 10.18 -13.22
C GLU A 76 0.76 11.05 -12.24
N LEU A 77 -0.57 11.13 -12.42
CA LEU A 77 -1.47 11.85 -11.50
C LEU A 77 -1.44 11.23 -10.10
N ARG A 78 -1.53 9.91 -10.01
CA ARG A 78 -1.44 9.16 -8.74
C ARG A 78 -0.09 9.36 -8.04
N LEU A 79 1.02 9.38 -8.80
CA LEU A 79 2.35 9.69 -8.25
C LEU A 79 2.46 11.14 -7.76
N LYS A 80 1.88 12.10 -8.49
CA LYS A 80 1.82 13.51 -8.05
C LYS A 80 1.02 13.67 -6.76
N GLU A 81 -0.14 13.01 -6.67
CA GLU A 81 -0.98 13.01 -5.47
C GLU A 81 -0.25 12.38 -4.28
N ARG A 82 0.33 11.19 -4.46
CA ARG A 82 1.18 10.53 -3.46
C ARG A 82 2.28 11.47 -2.98
N ASN A 83 3.05 12.08 -3.89
CA ASN A 83 4.11 13.03 -3.55
C ASN A 83 3.61 14.27 -2.78
N ARG A 84 2.43 14.79 -3.12
CA ARG A 84 1.79 15.89 -2.37
C ARG A 84 1.45 15.46 -0.95
N LEU A 85 0.85 14.28 -0.79
CA LEU A 85 0.52 13.68 0.51
C LEU A 85 1.78 13.34 1.33
N VAL A 86 2.94 13.10 0.71
CA VAL A 86 4.22 12.87 1.42
C VAL A 86 4.86 14.18 1.90
N LYS A 87 4.78 15.25 1.08
CA LYS A 87 5.45 16.53 1.39
C LYS A 87 4.91 17.19 2.65
N GLN A 88 3.61 17.05 2.94
CA GLN A 88 3.00 17.62 4.14
C GLN A 88 3.54 16.97 5.44
N PRO A 89 3.50 15.63 5.63
CA PRO A 89 4.07 14.95 6.79
C PRO A 89 5.58 15.09 6.95
N ARG A 90 6.35 15.14 5.85
CA ARG A 90 7.82 15.24 5.93
C ARG A 90 8.31 16.47 6.70
N ASN A 91 7.53 17.54 6.70
CA ASN A 91 7.85 18.77 7.44
C ASN A 91 7.30 18.75 8.88
N GLN A 92 6.51 17.74 9.26
CA GLN A 92 5.80 17.67 10.54
C GLN A 92 6.33 16.55 11.45
N VAL A 93 6.87 15.47 10.88
CA VAL A 93 7.43 14.34 11.63
C VAL A 93 8.94 14.47 11.74
N TYR A 94 9.43 14.68 12.96
CA TYR A 94 10.85 14.68 13.27
C TYR A 94 11.24 13.33 13.90
N ILE A 95 11.94 12.48 13.14
CA ILE A 95 12.58 11.29 13.71
C ILE A 95 13.86 11.74 14.42
N PRO A 96 14.06 11.39 15.72
CA PRO A 96 15.28 11.72 16.44
C PRO A 96 16.53 11.20 15.72
N SER A 97 17.56 12.03 15.59
CA SER A 97 18.81 11.66 14.90
C SER A 97 19.56 10.51 15.57
N ASN A 98 19.36 10.33 16.88
CA ASN A 98 19.93 9.26 17.68
C ASN A 98 19.03 8.01 17.78
N ILE A 99 17.99 7.87 16.94
CA ILE A 99 17.03 6.74 17.01
C ILE A 99 17.73 5.36 16.95
N ASN A 100 18.85 5.27 16.23
CA ASN A 100 19.66 4.05 16.10
C ASN A 100 20.55 3.77 17.33
N GLN A 101 20.59 4.66 18.32
CA GLN A 101 21.38 4.51 19.54
C GLN A 101 20.51 4.20 20.78
N ILE A 102 19.19 4.30 20.64
CA ILE A 102 18.22 4.08 21.71
C ILE A 102 17.39 2.83 21.46
N ASN A 103 16.67 2.38 22.48
CA ASN A 103 15.72 1.27 22.35
C ASN A 103 14.34 1.82 22.01
N VAL A 104 13.70 1.20 21.01
CA VAL A 104 12.45 1.70 20.43
C VAL A 104 11.42 0.59 20.36
N LEU A 105 10.18 0.90 20.75
CA LEU A 105 9.04 0.02 20.54
C LEU A 105 8.07 0.66 19.54
N SER A 106 7.83 -0.03 18.43
CA SER A 106 6.82 0.34 17.44
C SER A 106 5.54 -0.43 17.70
N ILE A 107 4.39 0.24 17.59
CA ILE A 107 3.08 -0.31 17.89
C ILE A 107 2.12 0.05 16.75
N ASP A 108 1.56 -0.97 16.11
CA ASP A 108 0.41 -0.81 15.21
C ASP A 108 -0.88 -0.99 16.02
N LEU A 109 -1.51 0.12 16.39
CA LEU A 109 -2.69 0.12 17.24
C LEU A 109 -3.95 -0.24 16.44
N ALA A 110 -4.63 -1.28 16.91
CA ALA A 110 -5.95 -1.68 16.44
C ALA A 110 -6.82 -2.14 17.62
N THR A 111 -8.12 -2.32 17.36
CA THR A 111 -9.12 -2.54 18.41
C THR A 111 -9.23 -4.00 18.86
N ARG A 112 -8.62 -4.96 18.16
CA ARG A 112 -8.76 -6.41 18.41
C ARG A 112 -7.42 -7.16 18.41
N SER A 113 -6.52 -6.74 17.55
CA SER A 113 -5.19 -7.30 17.36
C SER A 113 -4.22 -6.13 17.26
N VAL A 114 -3.06 -6.22 17.91
CA VAL A 114 -2.05 -5.16 17.92
C VAL A 114 -0.69 -5.78 17.63
N GLY A 115 -0.03 -5.25 16.62
CA GLY A 115 1.35 -5.59 16.32
C GLY A 115 2.31 -4.76 17.16
N ILE A 116 3.34 -5.40 17.70
CA ILE A 116 4.47 -4.70 18.31
C ILE A 116 5.80 -5.19 17.73
N ALA A 117 6.76 -4.27 17.59
CA ALA A 117 8.13 -4.58 17.19
C ALA A 117 9.12 -3.78 18.03
N TYR A 118 10.19 -4.43 18.48
CA TYR A 118 11.20 -3.87 19.37
C TYR A 118 12.57 -3.81 18.70
N SER A 119 13.18 -2.63 18.75
CA SER A 119 14.55 -2.37 18.32
C SER A 119 15.46 -2.16 19.52
N TYR A 120 16.56 -2.91 19.55
CA TYR A 120 17.68 -2.68 20.45
C TYR A 120 18.77 -1.92 19.68
N LYS A 121 18.93 -0.62 19.98
CA LYS A 121 19.95 0.25 19.38
C LYS A 121 20.04 0.11 17.85
N GLY A 122 18.92 0.39 17.18
CA GLY A 122 18.84 0.35 15.72
C GLY A 122 18.61 -1.04 15.11
N LYS A 123 18.76 -2.13 15.86
CA LYS A 123 18.49 -3.48 15.37
C LYS A 123 17.14 -3.99 15.86
N ILE A 124 16.22 -4.29 14.94
CA ILE A 124 14.95 -4.95 15.28
C ILE A 124 15.22 -6.40 15.66
N VAL A 125 14.90 -6.78 16.90
CA VAL A 125 15.25 -8.09 17.48
C VAL A 125 14.06 -8.93 17.92
N ARG A 126 12.90 -8.29 18.16
CA ARG A 126 11.68 -8.97 18.59
C ARG A 126 10.44 -8.31 18.01
N TRP A 127 9.40 -9.10 17.79
CA TRP A 127 8.10 -8.65 17.34
C TRP A 127 7.04 -9.68 17.78
N LYS A 128 5.79 -9.24 17.92
CA LYS A 128 4.69 -10.07 18.39
C LYS A 128 3.34 -9.45 18.04
N THR A 129 2.33 -10.29 17.82
CA THR A 129 0.92 -9.89 17.83
C THR A 129 0.29 -10.10 19.22
N ILE A 130 -0.43 -9.11 19.71
CA ILE A 130 -1.26 -9.19 20.91
C ILE A 130 -2.71 -9.28 20.45
N LYS A 131 -3.40 -10.37 20.80
CA LYS A 131 -4.82 -10.58 20.47
C LYS A 131 -5.64 -10.68 21.74
N VAL A 132 -6.79 -10.00 21.76
CA VAL A 132 -7.74 -10.07 22.86
C VAL A 132 -9.13 -10.29 22.28
N GLU A 133 -9.77 -11.38 22.70
CA GLU A 133 -11.09 -11.80 22.25
C GLU A 133 -12.13 -11.48 23.34
N LEU A 134 -12.54 -10.22 23.42
CA LEU A 134 -13.69 -9.76 24.20
C LEU A 134 -14.63 -8.96 23.31
N ASP A 135 -15.89 -8.75 23.70
CA ASP A 135 -16.85 -8.01 22.89
C ASP A 135 -16.76 -6.49 23.08
N ASP A 136 -16.53 -6.03 24.31
CA ASP A 136 -16.36 -4.61 24.62
C ASP A 136 -14.97 -4.11 24.19
N PHE A 137 -14.92 -3.01 23.42
CA PHE A 137 -13.67 -2.49 22.90
C PHE A 137 -12.79 -1.81 23.96
N ARG A 138 -13.38 -1.27 25.02
CA ARG A 138 -12.64 -0.63 26.12
C ARG A 138 -11.99 -1.69 26.99
N GLU A 139 -12.68 -2.79 27.27
CA GLU A 139 -12.09 -3.93 27.98
C GLU A 139 -10.93 -4.54 27.18
N ARG A 140 -11.12 -4.77 25.87
CA ARG A 140 -10.02 -5.20 24.99
C ARG A 140 -8.87 -4.19 25.01
N GLY A 141 -9.18 -2.91 24.81
CA GLY A 141 -8.21 -1.82 24.79
C GLY A 141 -7.41 -1.76 26.10
N TYR A 142 -8.08 -1.87 27.24
CA TYR A 142 -7.47 -1.91 28.56
C TYR A 142 -6.48 -3.08 28.69
N LEU A 143 -6.87 -4.30 28.31
CA LEU A 143 -5.99 -5.47 28.41
C LEU A 143 -4.78 -5.37 27.48
N ILE A 144 -4.97 -4.89 26.24
CA ILE A 144 -3.89 -4.65 25.29
C ILE A 144 -2.91 -3.61 25.84
N VAL A 145 -3.43 -2.46 26.31
CA VAL A 145 -2.60 -1.39 26.87
C VAL A 145 -1.90 -1.86 28.13
N HIS A 146 -2.57 -2.59 29.02
CA HIS A 146 -1.98 -3.14 30.23
C HIS A 146 -0.82 -4.10 29.90
N TYR A 147 -0.99 -4.98 28.89
CA TYR A 147 0.11 -5.82 28.42
C TYR A 147 1.30 -5.00 27.93
N ILE A 148 1.06 -3.99 27.08
CA ILE A 148 2.11 -3.10 26.57
C ILE A 148 2.82 -2.38 27.73
N VAL A 149 2.07 -1.83 28.69
CA VAL A 149 2.61 -1.16 29.87
C VAL A 149 3.47 -2.11 30.70
N SER A 150 3.04 -3.37 30.89
CA SER A 150 3.85 -4.37 31.60
C SER A 150 5.19 -4.65 30.90
N VAL A 151 5.24 -4.63 29.56
CA VAL A 151 6.48 -4.75 28.79
C VAL A 151 7.36 -3.53 29.02
N LEU A 152 6.79 -2.31 28.97
CA LEU A 152 7.52 -1.07 29.20
C LEU A 152 8.10 -1.00 30.62
N GLU A 153 7.32 -1.33 31.65
CA GLU A 153 7.78 -1.38 33.04
C GLU A 153 8.85 -2.44 33.27
N SER A 154 8.69 -3.63 32.68
CA SER A 154 9.69 -4.70 32.75
C SER A 154 11.00 -4.29 32.10
N SER A 155 10.93 -3.56 30.97
CA SER A 155 12.12 -3.08 30.25
C SER A 155 13.02 -2.20 31.14
N LYS A 156 12.42 -1.37 32.01
CA LYS A 156 13.16 -0.50 32.95
C LYS A 156 13.92 -1.27 34.03
N LYS A 157 13.45 -2.47 34.38
CA LYS A 157 14.07 -3.33 35.40
C LYS A 157 15.24 -4.13 34.83
N ILE A 158 15.34 -4.25 33.50
CA ILE A 158 16.37 -5.02 32.81
C ILE A 158 17.47 -4.08 32.33
N LYS A 159 18.69 -4.27 32.84
CA LYS A 159 19.84 -3.42 32.52
C LYS A 159 20.06 -3.33 31.01
N GLY A 160 20.00 -2.11 30.49
CA GLY A 160 20.23 -1.81 29.08
C GLY A 160 19.07 -2.09 28.13
N ALA A 161 17.93 -2.61 28.62
CA ALA A 161 16.75 -2.90 27.78
C ALA A 161 15.64 -1.84 27.91
N GLU A 162 15.85 -0.79 28.71
CA GLU A 162 14.86 0.28 28.88
C GLU A 162 14.45 0.85 27.53
N ILE A 163 13.14 0.84 27.25
CA ILE A 163 12.56 1.44 26.04
C ILE A 163 12.48 2.95 26.26
N ASN A 164 13.12 3.70 25.36
CA ASN A 164 13.20 5.17 25.46
C ASN A 164 12.13 5.87 24.63
N LEU A 165 11.75 5.26 23.51
CA LEU A 165 10.83 5.83 22.53
C LEU A 165 9.78 4.79 22.12
N VAL A 166 8.52 5.22 22.07
CA VAL A 166 7.41 4.49 21.47
C VAL A 166 6.98 5.17 20.19
N ILE A 167 6.84 4.39 19.12
CA ILE A 167 6.36 4.84 17.80
C ILE A 167 4.97 4.28 17.56
N ILE A 168 4.03 5.13 17.16
CA ILE A 168 2.66 4.75 16.84
C ILE A 168 2.26 5.37 15.50
N GLU A 169 1.52 4.62 14.68
CA GLU A 169 0.91 5.20 13.48
C GLU A 169 -0.12 6.29 13.88
N ASP A 170 -0.03 7.45 13.24
CA ASP A 170 -0.99 8.52 13.51
C ASP A 170 -2.37 8.19 12.93
N THR A 171 -3.42 8.49 13.70
CA THR A 171 -4.79 8.12 13.38
C THR A 171 -5.36 9.11 12.37
N TYR A 172 -5.60 8.64 11.13
CA TYR A 172 -6.06 9.51 10.04
C TYR A 172 -7.56 9.85 10.13
N LEU A 173 -7.91 11.11 9.85
CA LEU A 173 -9.28 11.63 9.86
C LEU A 173 -10.22 11.04 8.78
N GLY A 174 -9.71 10.23 7.86
CA GLY A 174 -10.52 9.53 6.84
C GLY A 174 -11.10 8.19 7.29
N LEU A 175 -10.96 7.84 8.57
CA LEU A 175 -11.64 6.68 9.16
C LEU A 175 -13.10 7.00 9.47
N ASN A 176 -13.94 5.96 9.53
CA ASN A 176 -15.28 6.08 10.09
C ASN A 176 -15.18 6.68 11.51
N SER A 177 -16.04 7.66 11.82
CA SER A 177 -16.03 8.40 13.10
C SER A 177 -16.06 7.49 14.33
N SER A 178 -16.78 6.37 14.27
CA SER A 178 -16.82 5.37 15.34
C SER A 178 -15.46 4.70 15.57
N ILE A 179 -14.79 4.29 14.48
CA ILE A 179 -13.45 3.68 14.55
C ILE A 179 -12.42 4.70 15.07
N LEU A 180 -12.51 5.94 14.59
CA LEU A 180 -11.64 7.02 15.05
C LEU A 180 -11.79 7.27 16.55
N ALA A 181 -13.02 7.30 17.06
CA ALA A 181 -13.29 7.46 18.49
C ALA A 181 -12.70 6.30 19.30
N MET A 182 -12.97 5.05 18.90
CA MET A 182 -12.43 3.86 19.59
C MET A 182 -10.90 3.85 19.63
N LEU A 183 -10.24 4.10 18.50
CA LEU A 183 -8.76 4.15 18.45
C LEU A 183 -8.20 5.32 19.26
N SER A 184 -8.89 6.46 19.28
CA SER A 184 -8.47 7.62 20.07
C SER A 184 -8.54 7.35 21.57
N GLU A 185 -9.58 6.65 22.04
CA GLU A 185 -9.68 6.23 23.45
C GLU A 185 -8.51 5.31 23.83
N ILE A 186 -8.24 4.27 23.03
CA ILE A 186 -7.14 3.31 23.28
C ILE A 186 -5.78 4.02 23.25
N ARG A 187 -5.56 4.91 22.27
CA ARG A 187 -4.34 5.73 22.18
C ARG A 187 -4.18 6.64 23.40
N GLY A 188 -5.27 7.22 23.90
CA GLY A 188 -5.29 8.02 25.12
C GLY A 188 -4.84 7.22 26.35
N MET A 189 -5.39 6.01 26.52
CA MET A 189 -4.98 5.09 27.59
C MET A 189 -3.48 4.78 27.56
N LEU A 190 -2.92 4.50 26.37
CA LEU A 190 -1.49 4.26 26.22
C LEU A 190 -0.66 5.52 26.50
N THR A 191 -1.04 6.67 25.91
CA THR A 191 -0.29 7.93 26.01
C THR A 191 -0.15 8.41 27.45
N TYR A 192 -1.22 8.28 28.25
CA TYR A 192 -1.17 8.57 29.69
C TYR A 192 -0.08 7.76 30.40
N ASN A 193 0.00 6.45 30.12
CA ASN A 193 1.00 5.57 30.73
C ASN A 193 2.42 5.87 30.23
N LEU A 194 2.62 6.19 28.94
CA LEU A 194 3.92 6.63 28.43
C LEU A 194 4.41 7.87 29.16
N LYS A 195 3.54 8.86 29.36
CA LYS A 195 3.86 10.08 30.12
C LYS A 195 4.26 9.76 31.56
N LYS A 196 3.50 8.90 32.24
CA LYS A 196 3.81 8.44 33.61
C LYS A 196 5.16 7.74 33.70
N LEU A 197 5.50 6.91 32.70
CA LEU A 197 6.76 6.18 32.63
C LEU A 197 7.94 7.03 32.10
N LYS A 198 7.69 8.29 31.72
CA LYS A 198 8.68 9.19 31.09
C LYS A 198 9.30 8.57 29.83
N ILE A 199 8.47 7.97 28.99
CA ILE A 199 8.85 7.40 27.70
C ILE A 199 8.35 8.35 26.62
N ASP A 200 9.23 8.68 25.66
CA ASP A 200 8.86 9.57 24.56
C ASP A 200 7.91 8.89 23.59
N LEU A 201 7.03 9.67 22.97
CA LEU A 201 6.07 9.21 21.96
C LEU A 201 6.34 9.93 20.65
N LEU A 202 6.48 9.14 19.57
CA LEU A 202 6.53 9.62 18.20
C LEU A 202 5.30 9.12 17.43
N LEU A 203 4.48 10.06 16.95
CA LEU A 203 3.37 9.75 16.05
C LEU A 203 3.86 9.87 14.60
N VAL A 204 3.59 8.84 13.79
CA VAL A 204 4.06 8.76 12.40
C VAL A 204 2.88 8.51 11.47
N PRO A 205 2.55 9.42 10.54
CA PRO A 205 1.48 9.18 9.58
C PRO A 205 1.78 7.99 8.67
N ALA A 206 0.77 7.20 8.34
CA ALA A 206 0.89 6.04 7.44
C ALA A 206 1.64 6.38 6.14
N VAL A 207 1.27 7.51 5.52
CA VAL A 207 1.89 7.99 4.29
C VAL A 207 3.38 8.26 4.50
N PHE A 208 3.82 8.77 5.65
CA PHE A 208 5.22 9.09 5.87
C PHE A 208 6.10 7.84 5.84
N TRP A 209 5.74 6.80 6.61
CA TRP A 209 6.59 5.62 6.75
C TRP A 209 6.44 4.66 5.56
N LYS A 210 5.23 4.48 5.01
CA LYS A 210 4.99 3.60 3.84
C LYS A 210 5.76 4.07 2.61
N ASN A 211 5.98 5.38 2.47
CA ASN A 211 6.75 5.97 1.38
C ASN A 211 8.27 5.76 1.45
N LYS A 212 8.77 5.12 2.52
CA LYS A 212 10.17 4.69 2.60
C LYS A 212 10.42 3.37 1.87
N PHE A 213 9.38 2.74 1.34
CA PHE A 213 9.46 1.50 0.57
C PHE A 213 9.13 1.76 -0.90
N ASP A 214 10.02 1.29 -1.77
CA ASP A 214 9.86 1.37 -3.22
C ASP A 214 8.73 0.45 -3.69
N ASN A 215 8.07 0.83 -4.79
CA ASN A 215 7.00 0.06 -5.43
C ASN A 215 5.79 -0.25 -4.53
N LEU A 216 5.55 0.54 -3.48
CA LEU A 216 4.35 0.44 -2.67
C LEU A 216 3.08 0.52 -3.55
N PRO A 217 2.19 -0.50 -3.52
CA PRO A 217 0.92 -0.49 -4.24
C PRO A 217 -0.02 0.64 -3.79
N LEU A 218 -1.03 0.92 -4.60
CA LEU A 218 -2.01 1.98 -4.29
C LEU A 218 -3.18 1.45 -3.47
N GLU A 219 -3.65 0.24 -3.79
CA GLU A 219 -4.81 -0.34 -3.13
C GLU A 219 -4.46 -0.83 -1.72
N ARG A 220 -5.29 -0.52 -0.73
CA ARG A 220 -5.03 -0.87 0.68
C ARG A 220 -4.80 -2.37 0.88
N LYS A 221 -5.55 -3.21 0.16
CA LYS A 221 -5.41 -4.67 0.24
C LYS A 221 -4.03 -5.12 -0.26
N GLU A 222 -3.61 -4.60 -1.41
CA GLU A 222 -2.30 -4.89 -1.99
C GLU A 222 -1.15 -4.33 -1.13
N GLN A 223 -1.36 -3.18 -0.47
CA GLN A 223 -0.39 -2.63 0.49
C GLN A 223 -0.17 -3.58 1.67
N LYS A 224 -1.24 -4.18 2.22
CA LYS A 224 -1.12 -5.15 3.32
C LYS A 224 -0.30 -6.37 2.89
N GLU A 225 -0.63 -6.95 1.74
CA GLU A 225 0.10 -8.07 1.17
C GLU A 225 1.58 -7.70 0.90
N PHE A 226 1.84 -6.50 0.39
CA PHE A 226 3.18 -5.97 0.19
C PHE A 226 3.97 -5.87 1.50
N MET A 227 3.37 -5.37 2.59
CA MET A 227 4.04 -5.25 3.89
C MET A 227 4.36 -6.62 4.50
N ILE A 228 3.45 -7.58 4.42
CA ILE A 228 3.69 -8.96 4.85
C ILE A 228 4.85 -9.57 4.04
N ASN A 229 4.84 -9.42 2.72
CA ASN A 229 5.90 -9.96 1.88
C ASN A 229 7.27 -9.36 2.21
N LYS A 230 7.33 -8.04 2.42
CA LYS A 230 8.58 -7.37 2.82
C LYS A 230 9.03 -7.76 4.22
N PHE A 231 8.11 -7.91 5.17
CA PHE A 231 8.42 -8.46 6.48
C PHE A 231 9.04 -9.85 6.37
N ASN A 232 8.44 -10.73 5.55
CA ASN A 232 8.95 -12.10 5.36
C ASN A 232 10.35 -12.08 4.73
N GLU A 233 10.58 -11.21 3.75
CA GLU A 233 11.89 -11.00 3.12
C GLU A 233 12.96 -10.55 4.13
N PHE A 234 12.63 -9.57 4.99
CA PHE A 234 13.60 -9.02 5.95
C PHE A 234 13.87 -9.92 7.16
N THR A 235 12.90 -10.73 7.57
CA THR A 235 13.01 -11.54 8.78
C THR A 235 13.31 -13.01 8.53
N GLY A 236 13.06 -13.51 7.30
CA GLY A 236 13.08 -14.93 6.99
C GLY A 236 11.98 -15.73 7.68
N LYS A 237 10.95 -15.08 8.23
CA LYS A 237 9.83 -15.71 8.95
C LYS A 237 8.50 -15.31 8.33
N VAL A 238 7.50 -16.16 8.47
CA VAL A 238 6.13 -15.83 8.08
C VAL A 238 5.49 -14.98 9.18
N ALA A 239 4.93 -13.81 8.80
CA ALA A 239 4.16 -12.98 9.72
C ALA A 239 2.94 -13.73 10.26
N ASP A 240 2.67 -13.62 11.56
CA ASP A 240 1.49 -14.20 12.22
C ASP A 240 0.23 -13.31 12.10
N SER A 241 0.41 -12.05 11.70
CA SER A 241 -0.66 -11.09 11.37
C SER A 241 -0.16 -10.00 10.43
N ASP A 242 -1.09 -9.25 9.82
CA ASP A 242 -0.76 -7.99 9.16
C ASP A 242 -0.32 -6.92 10.18
N ASP A 243 -0.89 -6.91 11.38
CA ASP A 243 -0.55 -5.92 12.42
C ASP A 243 0.94 -6.00 12.82
N VAL A 244 1.50 -7.21 12.99
CA VAL A 244 2.93 -7.35 13.32
C VAL A 244 3.83 -6.89 12.17
N ALA A 245 3.38 -7.13 10.93
CA ALA A 245 4.12 -6.73 9.74
C ALA A 245 4.15 -5.20 9.65
N ASP A 246 3.00 -4.53 9.83
CA ASP A 246 2.93 -3.06 9.83
C ASP A 246 3.75 -2.46 10.98
N ALA A 247 3.67 -3.01 12.20
CA ALA A 247 4.50 -2.55 13.33
C ALA A 247 6.01 -2.69 13.06
N TYR A 248 6.45 -3.81 12.49
CA TYR A 248 7.85 -4.04 12.12
C TYR A 248 8.29 -3.11 10.99
N MET A 249 7.48 -2.97 9.96
CA MET A 249 7.80 -2.18 8.76
C MET A 249 7.81 -0.69 9.07
N MET A 250 6.92 -0.20 9.93
CA MET A 250 6.96 1.17 10.46
C MET A 250 8.25 1.42 11.25
N LEU A 251 8.66 0.49 12.12
CA LEU A 251 9.91 0.60 12.86
C LEU A 251 11.11 0.66 11.90
N LYS A 252 11.17 -0.25 10.92
CA LYS A 252 12.24 -0.30 9.94
C LYS A 252 12.31 0.99 9.11
N ALA A 253 11.17 1.53 8.69
CA ALA A 253 11.10 2.81 7.99
C ALA A 253 11.69 3.97 8.83
N CYS A 254 11.43 3.99 10.14
CA CYS A 254 11.94 5.01 11.05
C CYS A 254 13.45 4.87 11.33
N LEU A 255 13.99 3.65 11.29
CA LEU A 255 15.42 3.36 11.51
C LEU A 255 16.31 3.57 10.27
N GLY A 256 15.73 3.89 9.11
CA GLY A 256 16.47 4.13 7.86
C GLY A 256 15.93 3.43 6.61
N GLY A 257 14.86 2.63 6.74
CA GLY A 257 14.20 1.95 5.62
C GLY A 257 15.03 0.82 5.02
N VAL A 258 14.98 0.69 3.69
CA VAL A 258 15.70 -0.35 2.93
C VAL A 258 17.22 -0.20 3.02
N ASN A 259 17.70 1.03 3.23
CA ASN A 259 19.13 1.37 3.28
C ASN A 259 19.70 1.39 4.71
N GLY A 260 18.88 1.09 5.73
CA GLY A 260 19.36 0.89 7.10
C GLY A 260 20.14 -0.42 7.17
N LYS A 261 21.47 -0.34 7.13
CA LYS A 261 22.38 -1.47 7.39
C LYS A 261 22.33 -1.88 8.86
#